data_AF-A0A930DFL0-F1
#
_entry.id   AF-A0A930DFL0-F1
#
_cell.length_a   1.000
_cell.length_b   1.000
_cell.length_c   1.000
_cell.angle_alpha   90.00
_cell.angle_beta   90.00
_cell.angle_gamma   90.00
#
_symmetry.space_group_name_H-M   'P 1'
#
loop_
_entity.id
_entity.type
_entity.pdbx_description
1 polymer ?
#
loop_
_entity_poly.entity_id
_entity_poly.type
_entity_poly.pdbx_seq_one_letter_code
_entity_poly.pdbx_strand_id
1 'polypeptide(L)'
;MCEYFIEMEDRLKNHPFADSIKNFILSFEDEELKKYLSFLYLHMPYADIANVDKEVILDYAKSGVYLRNTRCKDLDEDIFLNYVLFHRIGSEKIVANRTFFYDLIKDMLGESETENVLKLNYFCSKNVTYRTTDIRTLDPITIYKSSFGRCGEESIFAVSVFRAAGIPARQIYVPLWAH
;
A
#
# COMPACT_ATOMS: atom_id res chain seq x y z
N MET A 1 -14.44 13.05 -14.79
CA MET A 1 -14.56 12.29 -13.52
C MET A 1 -14.56 10.82 -13.86
N CYS A 2 -13.65 10.04 -13.26
CA CYS A 2 -13.54 8.61 -13.53
C CYS A 2 -14.68 7.82 -12.88
N GLU A 3 -14.94 6.60 -13.36
CA GLU A 3 -15.97 5.68 -12.85
C GLU A 3 -15.86 5.46 -11.34
N TYR A 4 -14.65 5.20 -10.82
CA TYR A 4 -14.43 5.00 -9.38
C TYR A 4 -14.87 6.18 -8.51
N PHE A 5 -14.83 7.42 -9.02
CA PHE A 5 -15.27 8.58 -8.24
C PHE A 5 -16.79 8.56 -8.08
N ILE A 6 -17.51 8.25 -9.15
CA ILE A 6 -18.97 8.20 -9.16
C ILE A 6 -19.44 7.08 -8.22
N GLU A 7 -18.82 5.90 -8.31
CA GLU A 7 -19.11 4.77 -7.42
C GLU A 7 -18.76 5.08 -5.96
N MET A 8 -17.65 5.77 -5.72
CA MET A 8 -17.25 6.19 -4.37
C MET A 8 -18.27 7.16 -3.78
N GLU A 9 -18.74 8.15 -4.55
CA GLU A 9 -19.76 9.08 -4.10
C GLU A 9 -21.06 8.36 -3.75
N ASP A 10 -21.53 7.42 -4.59
CA ASP A 10 -22.75 6.66 -4.29
C ASP A 10 -22.58 5.78 -3.04
N ARG A 11 -21.43 5.09 -2.92
CA ARG A 11 -21.10 4.28 -1.74
C ARG A 11 -21.08 5.12 -0.46
N LEU A 12 -20.48 6.31 -0.51
CA LEU A 12 -20.26 7.15 0.65
C LEU A 12 -21.35 8.19 0.88
N LYS A 13 -22.43 8.26 0.09
CA LYS A 13 -23.44 9.34 0.14
C LYS A 13 -24.03 9.66 1.53
N ASN A 14 -24.08 8.67 2.43
CA ASN A 14 -24.59 8.84 3.80
C ASN A 14 -23.48 8.84 4.87
N HIS A 15 -22.21 8.81 4.46
CA HIS A 15 -21.07 8.77 5.38
C HIS A 15 -20.74 10.18 5.90
N PRO A 16 -20.48 10.37 7.21
CA PRO A 16 -20.21 11.70 7.78
C PRO A 16 -19.05 12.45 7.13
N PHE A 17 -18.11 11.73 6.53
CA PHE A 17 -16.91 12.29 5.91
C PHE A 17 -17.00 12.41 4.37
N ALA A 18 -18.15 12.11 3.76
CA ALA A 18 -18.30 12.05 2.30
C ALA A 18 -17.91 13.35 1.59
N ASP A 19 -18.49 14.48 1.99
CA ASP A 19 -18.19 15.79 1.41
C ASP A 19 -16.72 16.18 1.62
N SER A 20 -16.18 15.84 2.79
CA SER A 20 -14.79 16.11 3.15
C SER A 20 -13.81 15.34 2.26
N ILE A 21 -14.13 14.10 1.90
CA ILE A 21 -13.35 13.26 0.98
C ILE A 21 -13.50 13.74 -0.46
N LYS A 22 -14.74 14.03 -0.88
CA LYS A 22 -15.06 14.58 -2.20
C LYS A 22 -14.26 15.86 -2.48
N ASN A 23 -14.34 16.83 -1.57
CA ASN A 23 -13.64 18.10 -1.72
C ASN A 23 -12.11 17.92 -1.69
N PHE A 24 -11.61 16.97 -0.90
CA PHE A 24 -10.18 16.65 -0.90
C PHE A 24 -9.72 16.11 -2.26
N ILE A 25 -10.44 15.17 -2.86
CA ILE A 25 -10.09 14.63 -4.19
C ILE A 25 -10.19 15.73 -5.25
N LEU A 26 -11.26 16.52 -5.25
CA LEU A 26 -11.47 17.60 -6.21
C LEU A 26 -10.48 18.77 -6.07
N SER A 27 -9.75 18.86 -4.95
CA SER A 27 -8.71 19.88 -4.77
C SER A 27 -7.46 19.67 -5.62
N PHE A 28 -7.30 18.49 -6.25
CA PHE A 28 -6.17 18.16 -7.10
C PHE A 28 -6.51 18.32 -8.58
N GLU A 29 -5.56 18.82 -9.37
CA GLU A 29 -5.71 18.97 -10.83
C GLU A 29 -5.45 17.64 -11.57
N ASP A 30 -4.49 16.84 -11.11
CA ASP A 30 -4.07 15.58 -11.71
C ASP A 30 -5.20 14.52 -11.72
N GLU A 31 -5.64 14.14 -12.92
CA GLU A 31 -6.71 13.15 -13.14
C GLU A 31 -6.33 11.72 -12.74
N GLU A 32 -5.06 11.33 -12.88
CA GLU A 32 -4.58 10.01 -12.46
C GLU A 32 -4.52 9.92 -10.93
N LEU A 33 -4.06 10.98 -10.27
CA LEU A 33 -4.10 11.09 -8.81
C LEU A 33 -5.55 11.02 -8.29
N LYS A 34 -6.46 11.77 -8.91
CA LYS A 34 -7.90 11.73 -8.58
C LYS A 34 -8.47 10.32 -8.76
N LYS A 35 -8.12 9.63 -9.85
CA LYS A 35 -8.54 8.24 -10.10
C LYS A 35 -8.08 7.30 -8.99
N TYR A 36 -6.81 7.38 -8.59
CA TYR A 36 -6.26 6.50 -7.55
C TYR A 36 -6.78 6.81 -6.14
N LEU A 37 -6.95 8.09 -5.79
CA LEU A 37 -7.63 8.44 -4.54
C LEU A 37 -9.06 7.89 -4.52
N SER A 38 -9.79 8.05 -5.62
CA SER A 38 -11.16 7.54 -5.74
C SER A 38 -11.22 6.02 -5.58
N PHE A 39 -10.34 5.28 -6.26
CA PHE A 39 -10.22 3.83 -6.13
C PHE A 39 -9.92 3.41 -4.68
N LEU A 40 -8.97 4.08 -4.02
CA LEU A 40 -8.62 3.78 -2.64
C LEU A 40 -9.82 4.00 -1.71
N TYR A 41 -10.47 5.16 -1.76
CA TYR A 41 -11.64 5.44 -0.91
C TYR A 41 -12.86 4.57 -1.23
N LEU A 42 -13.07 4.21 -2.50
CA LEU A 42 -14.12 3.29 -2.93
C LEU A 42 -14.00 1.92 -2.24
N HIS A 43 -12.79 1.37 -2.17
CA HIS A 43 -12.54 0.02 -1.64
C HIS A 43 -12.06 -0.02 -0.19
N MET A 44 -11.85 1.15 0.44
CA MET A 44 -11.42 1.26 1.83
C MET A 44 -12.54 0.88 2.83
N PRO A 45 -12.25 0.10 3.89
CA PRO A 45 -13.19 -0.14 4.98
C PRO A 45 -13.69 1.16 5.64
N TYR A 46 -14.96 1.23 6.05
CA TYR A 46 -15.51 2.42 6.72
C TYR A 46 -14.71 2.83 7.98
N ALA A 47 -14.21 1.85 8.73
CA ALA A 47 -13.36 2.12 9.88
C ALA A 47 -12.08 2.88 9.50
N ASP A 48 -11.47 2.56 8.35
CA ASP A 48 -10.28 3.28 7.88
C ASP A 48 -10.64 4.69 7.42
N ILE A 49 -11.76 4.85 6.71
CA ILE A 49 -12.24 6.16 6.25
C ILE A 49 -12.41 7.13 7.42
N ALA A 50 -12.84 6.64 8.58
CA ALA A 50 -13.04 7.45 9.78
C ALA A 50 -11.75 7.70 10.59
N ASN A 51 -10.73 6.85 10.46
CA ASN A 51 -9.58 6.84 11.39
C ASN A 51 -8.21 7.09 10.71
N VAL A 52 -8.14 7.08 9.38
CA VAL A 52 -6.89 7.27 8.63
C VAL A 52 -6.87 8.67 8.04
N ASP A 53 -5.79 9.40 8.31
CA ASP A 53 -5.60 10.75 7.78
C ASP A 53 -5.48 10.76 6.25
N LYS A 54 -6.01 11.80 5.61
CA LYS A 54 -6.05 11.90 4.14
C LYS A 54 -4.65 11.97 3.54
N GLU A 55 -3.70 12.56 4.27
CA GLU A 55 -2.29 12.66 3.92
C GLU A 55 -1.63 11.28 3.84
N VAL A 56 -2.08 10.33 4.67
CA VAL A 56 -1.63 8.94 4.58
C VAL A 56 -2.09 8.33 3.27
N ILE A 57 -3.36 8.48 2.91
CA ILE A 57 -3.92 7.95 1.65
C ILE A 57 -3.28 8.63 0.42
N LEU A 58 -2.96 9.91 0.54
CA LEU A 58 -2.26 10.67 -0.49
C LEU A 58 -0.86 10.12 -0.78
N ASP A 59 -0.13 9.62 0.22
CA ASP A 59 1.17 8.95 0.02
C ASP A 59 1.02 7.74 -0.92
N TYR A 60 0.01 6.90 -0.69
CA TYR A 60 -0.27 5.75 -1.56
C TYR A 60 -0.62 6.17 -2.98
N ALA A 61 -1.50 7.17 -3.14
CA ALA A 61 -1.94 7.61 -4.46
C ALA A 61 -0.80 8.28 -5.25
N LYS A 62 0.01 9.14 -4.62
CA LYS A 62 1.18 9.78 -5.25
C LYS A 62 2.24 8.76 -5.67
N SER A 63 2.55 7.80 -4.79
CA SER A 63 3.44 6.69 -5.13
C SER A 63 2.88 5.88 -6.29
N GLY A 64 1.56 5.64 -6.32
CA GLY A 64 0.86 5.01 -7.44
C GLY A 64 1.07 5.73 -8.77
N VAL A 65 0.80 7.05 -8.83
CA VAL A 65 1.02 7.88 -10.03
C VAL A 65 2.47 7.79 -10.49
N TYR A 66 3.43 7.93 -9.55
CA TYR A 66 4.85 7.82 -9.88
C TYR A 66 5.20 6.45 -10.48
N LEU A 67 4.76 5.37 -9.85
CA LEU A 67 5.06 4.00 -10.29
C LEU A 67 4.38 3.68 -11.62
N ARG A 68 3.13 4.12 -11.83
CA ARG A 68 2.42 3.94 -13.10
C ARG A 68 3.16 4.58 -14.27
N ASN A 69 3.75 5.76 -14.05
CA ASN A 69 4.50 6.49 -15.07
C ASN A 69 5.96 6.01 -15.23
N THR A 70 6.42 5.09 -14.40
CA THR A 70 7.80 4.58 -14.42
C THR A 70 7.84 3.07 -14.57
N ARG A 71 7.83 2.32 -13.46
CA ARG A 71 8.09 0.88 -13.41
C ARG A 71 6.87 0.02 -13.72
N CYS A 72 5.67 0.57 -13.62
CA CYS A 72 4.40 -0.17 -13.74
C CYS A 72 3.58 0.24 -14.97
N LYS A 73 4.22 0.84 -15.99
CA LYS A 73 3.54 1.35 -17.19
C LYS A 73 2.79 0.26 -17.96
N ASP A 74 3.46 -0.88 -18.16
CA ASP A 74 2.95 -2.00 -18.93
C ASP A 74 2.21 -3.04 -18.06
N LEU A 75 2.08 -2.76 -16.77
CA LEU A 75 1.37 -3.65 -15.85
C LEU A 75 -0.14 -3.52 -16.08
N ASP A 76 -0.81 -4.67 -16.14
CA ASP A 76 -2.26 -4.73 -16.18
C ASP A 76 -2.88 -3.88 -15.06
N GLU A 77 -3.95 -3.15 -15.39
CA GLU A 77 -4.53 -2.18 -14.48
C GLU A 77 -5.11 -2.86 -13.23
N ASP A 78 -5.80 -3.99 -13.38
CA ASP A 78 -6.36 -4.70 -12.23
C ASP A 78 -5.26 -5.23 -11.31
N ILE A 79 -4.16 -5.74 -11.89
CA ILE A 79 -2.99 -6.18 -11.11
C ILE A 79 -2.36 -4.99 -10.38
N PHE A 80 -2.17 -3.86 -11.07
CA PHE A 80 -1.58 -2.66 -10.48
C PHE A 80 -2.42 -2.13 -9.31
N LEU A 81 -3.73 -1.95 -9.53
CA LEU A 81 -4.65 -1.40 -8.55
C LEU A 81 -4.70 -2.26 -7.28
N ASN A 82 -4.83 -3.58 -7.43
CA ASN A 82 -5.00 -4.50 -6.29
C ASN A 82 -3.69 -4.88 -5.59
N TYR A 83 -2.60 -4.99 -6.34
CA TYR A 83 -1.36 -5.59 -5.84
C TYR A 83 -0.17 -4.65 -5.80
N VAL A 84 -0.30 -3.39 -6.24
CA VAL A 84 0.71 -2.33 -6.06
C VAL A 84 0.11 -1.16 -5.28
N LEU A 85 -0.95 -0.53 -5.82
CA LEU A 85 -1.55 0.69 -5.29
C LEU A 85 -2.27 0.47 -3.95
N PHE A 86 -3.09 -0.59 -3.82
CA PHE A 86 -4.00 -0.75 -2.68
C PHE A 86 -3.29 -0.65 -1.33
N HIS A 87 -3.90 0.11 -0.41
CA HIS A 87 -3.23 0.50 0.84
C HIS A 87 -3.15 -0.61 1.89
N ARG A 88 -4.12 -1.53 1.85
CA ARG A 88 -4.36 -2.56 2.86
C ARG A 88 -3.68 -3.87 2.47
N ILE A 89 -3.00 -4.49 3.42
CA ILE A 89 -2.35 -5.80 3.26
C ILE A 89 -3.00 -6.83 4.19
N GLY A 90 -3.19 -6.48 5.46
CA GLY A 90 -3.78 -7.31 6.50
C GLY A 90 -4.46 -6.46 7.58
N SER A 91 -4.25 -6.78 8.84
CA SER A 91 -4.86 -6.08 9.98
C SER A 91 -3.99 -4.98 10.61
N GLU A 92 -2.93 -4.55 9.93
CA GLU A 92 -2.02 -3.51 10.39
C GLU A 92 -2.71 -2.15 10.58
N LYS A 93 -2.10 -1.27 11.38
CA LYS A 93 -2.42 0.15 11.31
C LYS A 93 -1.95 0.70 9.96
N ILE A 94 -2.81 1.44 9.26
CA ILE A 94 -2.44 2.11 8.01
C ILE A 94 -1.62 3.36 8.32
N VAL A 95 -0.44 3.45 7.71
CA VAL A 95 0.52 4.55 7.85
C VAL A 95 1.12 4.88 6.49
N ALA A 96 1.53 6.13 6.29
CA ALA A 96 2.23 6.54 5.07
C ALA A 96 3.58 5.83 5.02
N ASN A 97 3.73 4.87 4.11
CA ASN A 97 4.93 4.02 4.03
C ASN A 97 5.48 3.85 2.61
N ARG A 98 4.76 4.28 1.58
CA ARG A 98 5.15 4.03 0.18
C ARG A 98 6.38 4.85 -0.19
N THR A 99 6.32 6.15 0.03
CA THR A 99 7.47 7.04 -0.21
C THR A 99 8.64 6.64 0.68
N PHE A 100 8.38 6.36 1.97
CA PHE A 100 9.41 5.97 2.92
C PHE A 100 10.21 4.74 2.46
N PHE A 101 9.53 3.65 2.09
CA PHE A 101 10.25 2.46 1.62
C PHE A 101 10.88 2.68 0.26
N TYR A 102 10.19 3.34 -0.67
CA TYR A 102 10.75 3.61 -1.99
C TYR A 102 12.09 4.37 -1.88
N ASP A 103 12.18 5.39 -1.03
CA ASP A 103 13.42 6.14 -0.81
C ASP A 103 14.57 5.27 -0.27
N LEU A 104 14.27 4.24 0.53
CA LEU A 104 15.29 3.32 1.05
C LEU A 104 15.81 2.32 0.02
N ILE A 105 14.97 1.95 -0.96
CA ILE A 105 15.28 0.84 -1.88
C ILE A 105 15.53 1.26 -3.33
N LYS A 106 15.18 2.49 -3.73
CA LYS A 106 15.23 2.94 -5.13
C LYS A 106 16.61 2.75 -5.79
N ASP A 107 17.69 2.98 -5.06
CA ASP A 107 19.06 2.87 -5.59
C ASP A 107 19.50 1.42 -5.82
N MET A 108 18.77 0.44 -5.25
CA MET A 108 19.01 -0.98 -5.47
C MET A 108 18.27 -1.55 -6.69
N LEU A 109 17.28 -0.82 -7.20
CA LEU A 109 16.42 -1.26 -8.30
C LEU A 109 17.16 -1.12 -9.64
N GLY A 110 17.18 -2.20 -10.41
CA GLY A 110 17.70 -2.24 -11.78
C GLY A 110 16.62 -2.58 -12.79
N GLU A 111 17.05 -3.01 -13.98
CA GLU A 111 16.17 -3.36 -15.10
C GLU A 111 15.51 -4.74 -14.95
N SER A 112 16.17 -5.69 -14.28
CA SER A 112 15.64 -7.05 -14.11
C SER A 112 14.74 -7.16 -12.89
N GLU A 113 13.44 -7.39 -13.12
CA GLU A 113 12.48 -7.61 -12.02
C GLU A 113 12.83 -8.83 -11.16
N THR A 114 13.33 -9.90 -11.77
CA THR A 114 13.79 -11.09 -11.02
C THR A 114 14.91 -10.73 -10.05
N GLU A 115 15.90 -9.94 -10.50
CA GLU A 115 16.99 -9.50 -9.64
C GLU A 115 16.51 -8.53 -8.56
N ASN A 116 15.58 -7.64 -8.90
CA ASN A 116 14.95 -6.71 -7.95
C ASN A 116 14.22 -7.47 -6.83
N VAL A 117 13.43 -8.48 -7.15
CA VAL A 117 12.75 -9.32 -6.16
C VAL A 117 13.75 -10.00 -5.22
N LEU A 118 14.85 -10.55 -5.74
CA LEU A 118 15.88 -11.18 -4.92
C LEU A 118 16.57 -10.16 -3.98
N LYS A 119 16.97 -8.99 -4.50
CA LYS A 119 17.58 -7.92 -3.72
C LYS A 119 16.67 -7.43 -2.60
N LEU A 120 15.39 -7.23 -2.90
CA LEU A 120 14.41 -6.79 -1.91
C LEU A 120 14.10 -7.88 -0.88
N ASN A 121 14.09 -9.16 -1.26
CA ASN A 121 13.97 -10.25 -0.32
C ASN A 121 15.13 -10.28 0.68
N TYR A 122 16.37 -10.13 0.20
CA TYR A 122 17.55 -10.02 1.07
C TYR A 122 17.53 -8.74 1.91
N PHE A 123 17.05 -7.62 1.37
CA PHE A 123 16.82 -6.40 2.16
C PHE A 123 15.84 -6.67 3.30
N CYS A 124 14.73 -7.35 3.05
CA CYS A 124 13.75 -7.66 4.09
C CYS A 124 14.36 -8.54 5.18
N SER A 125 15.02 -9.64 4.78
CA SER A 125 15.68 -10.57 5.71
C SER A 125 16.82 -9.93 6.52
N LYS A 126 17.51 -8.93 5.96
CA LYS A 126 18.58 -8.20 6.67
C LYS A 126 18.02 -7.26 7.75
N ASN A 127 16.84 -6.68 7.53
CA ASN A 127 16.30 -5.62 8.38
C ASN A 127 15.31 -6.12 9.43
N VAL A 128 14.64 -7.25 9.19
CA VAL A 128 13.62 -7.77 10.10
C VAL A 128 13.84 -9.27 10.30
N THR A 129 13.84 -9.69 11.57
CA THR A 129 13.91 -11.11 11.96
C THR A 129 12.63 -11.57 12.66
N TYR A 130 12.32 -12.85 12.56
CA TYR A 130 11.22 -13.44 13.30
C TYR A 130 11.41 -13.29 14.80
N ARG A 131 10.36 -12.82 15.49
CA ARG A 131 10.22 -12.88 16.94
C ARG A 131 8.74 -12.94 17.29
N THR A 132 8.37 -13.78 18.26
CA THR A 132 7.02 -13.78 18.79
C THR A 132 6.72 -12.46 19.51
N THR A 133 5.57 -11.87 19.18
CA THR A 133 5.07 -10.59 19.71
C THR A 133 3.61 -10.75 20.15
N ASP A 134 2.98 -9.65 20.56
CA ASP A 134 1.54 -9.59 20.87
C ASP A 134 0.66 -9.97 19.66
N ILE A 135 -0.62 -10.28 19.91
CA ILE A 135 -1.60 -10.58 18.86
C ILE A 135 -1.85 -9.40 17.90
N ARG A 136 -1.67 -8.16 18.39
CA ARG A 136 -1.81 -6.95 17.57
C ARG A 136 -0.76 -6.93 16.47
N THR A 137 -1.21 -6.71 15.24
CA THR A 137 -0.34 -6.57 14.08
C THR A 137 0.25 -5.16 14.03
N LEU A 138 1.58 -5.06 14.07
CA LEU A 138 2.32 -3.81 13.89
C LEU A 138 2.27 -3.32 12.43
N ASP A 139 2.40 -2.01 12.25
CA ASP A 139 2.52 -1.40 10.92
C ASP A 139 3.94 -1.60 10.35
N PRO A 140 4.12 -1.55 9.02
CA PRO A 140 5.39 -1.90 8.39
C PRO A 140 6.54 -0.96 8.79
N ILE A 141 6.27 0.31 9.12
CA ILE A 141 7.32 1.24 9.60
C ILE A 141 7.77 0.85 11.00
N THR A 142 6.83 0.52 11.89
CA THR A 142 7.17 0.08 13.23
C THR A 142 7.97 -1.22 13.21
N ILE A 143 7.60 -2.18 12.34
CA ILE A 143 8.33 -3.45 12.15
C ILE A 143 9.76 -3.19 11.67
N TYR A 144 9.94 -2.32 10.68
CA TYR A 144 11.26 -1.93 10.19
C TYR A 144 12.13 -1.31 11.30
N LYS A 145 11.54 -0.43 12.11
CA LYS A 145 12.25 0.26 13.21
C LYS A 145 12.55 -0.65 14.40
N SER A 146 11.69 -1.61 14.71
CA SER A 146 11.94 -2.60 15.77
C SER A 146 12.92 -3.68 15.32
N SER A 147 13.03 -3.91 14.00
CA SER A 147 13.82 -4.96 13.37
C SER A 147 13.35 -6.38 13.70
N PHE A 148 12.12 -6.53 14.20
CA PHE A 148 11.52 -7.85 14.46
C PHE A 148 9.98 -7.84 14.38
N GLY A 149 9.40 -9.00 14.05
CA GLY A 149 7.95 -9.23 14.07
C GLY A 149 7.61 -10.72 13.91
N ARG A 150 6.32 -11.07 14.06
CA ARG A 150 5.80 -12.40 13.71
C ARG A 150 5.74 -12.57 12.19
N CYS A 151 5.53 -13.79 11.71
CA CYS A 151 5.44 -14.09 10.28
C CYS A 151 4.42 -13.19 9.51
N GLY A 152 3.29 -12.84 10.14
CA GLY A 152 2.26 -11.99 9.55
C GLY A 152 2.73 -10.54 9.43
N GLU A 153 3.53 -10.08 10.39
CA GLU A 153 4.16 -8.76 10.40
C GLU A 153 5.31 -8.71 9.40
N GLU A 154 6.18 -9.73 9.37
CA GLU A 154 7.26 -9.86 8.39
C GLU A 154 6.74 -9.83 6.96
N SER A 155 5.62 -10.51 6.68
CA SER A 155 5.02 -10.49 5.36
C SER A 155 4.30 -9.17 5.03
N ILE A 156 3.70 -8.47 6.00
CA ILE A 156 3.18 -7.11 5.80
C ILE A 156 4.32 -6.14 5.44
N PHE A 157 5.43 -6.22 6.17
CA PHE A 157 6.63 -5.45 5.88
C PHE A 157 7.17 -5.75 4.47
N ALA A 158 7.37 -7.03 4.14
CA ALA A 158 7.89 -7.43 2.83
C ALA A 158 6.97 -6.98 1.68
N VAL A 159 5.65 -7.21 1.79
CA VAL A 159 4.68 -6.75 0.79
C VAL A 159 4.70 -5.23 0.66
N SER A 160 4.84 -4.48 1.76
CA SER A 160 4.95 -3.02 1.70
C SER A 160 6.19 -2.57 0.91
N VAL A 161 7.34 -3.20 1.15
CA VAL A 161 8.60 -2.95 0.43
C VAL A 161 8.47 -3.29 -1.06
N PHE A 162 7.97 -4.48 -1.40
CA PHE A 162 7.79 -4.89 -2.80
C PHE A 162 6.87 -3.94 -3.56
N ARG A 163 5.72 -3.64 -2.97
CA ARG A 163 4.76 -2.76 -3.62
C ARG A 163 5.26 -1.32 -3.72
N ALA A 164 6.09 -0.84 -2.78
CA ALA A 164 6.77 0.46 -2.90
C ALA A 164 7.76 0.48 -4.08
N ALA A 165 8.34 -0.67 -4.44
CA ALA A 165 9.19 -0.84 -5.62
C ALA A 165 8.42 -0.95 -6.96
N GLY A 166 7.08 -0.96 -6.93
CA GLY A 166 6.25 -1.27 -8.09
C GLY A 166 6.09 -2.76 -8.40
N ILE A 167 6.49 -3.64 -7.48
CA ILE A 167 6.36 -5.09 -7.66
C ILE A 167 5.01 -5.55 -7.10
N PRO A 168 4.13 -6.17 -7.90
CA PRO A 168 2.87 -6.70 -7.44
C PRO A 168 3.07 -7.77 -6.37
N ALA A 169 2.52 -7.54 -5.17
CA ALA A 169 2.67 -8.46 -4.06
C ALA A 169 1.39 -8.56 -3.23
N ARG A 170 1.20 -9.70 -2.58
CA ARG A 170 0.12 -9.94 -1.61
C ARG A 170 0.57 -10.94 -0.57
N GLN A 171 -0.07 -10.87 0.59
CA GLN A 171 0.10 -11.87 1.62
C GLN A 171 -0.65 -13.16 1.23
N ILE A 172 -0.03 -14.31 1.48
CA ILE A 172 -0.64 -15.63 1.28
C ILE A 172 -0.49 -16.38 2.60
N TYR A 173 -1.59 -16.96 3.06
CA TYR A 173 -1.62 -17.76 4.28
C TYR A 173 -1.89 -19.22 3.94
N VAL A 174 -1.19 -20.12 4.62
CA VAL A 174 -1.56 -21.53 4.69
C VAL A 174 -2.46 -21.74 5.92
N PRO A 175 -3.61 -22.45 5.77
CA PRO A 175 -4.57 -22.61 6.87
C PRO A 175 -4.03 -23.45 8.04
N LEU A 176 -2.96 -24.21 7.82
CA LEU A 176 -2.21 -24.94 8.83
C LEU A 176 -0.73 -24.59 8.69
N TRP A 177 -0.11 -24.14 9.77
CA TRP A 177 1.34 -23.98 9.82
C TRP A 177 1.98 -25.37 9.90
N ALA A 178 2.95 -25.65 9.02
CA ALA A 178 3.87 -26.76 9.20
C ALA A 178 4.91 -26.35 10.25
N HIS A 179 4.53 -26.47 11.53
CA HIS A 179 5.46 -26.39 12.66
C HIS A 179 5.94 -27.78 13.04
#